data_AF-A0A6G2XIV5-F1
#
_entry.id   AF-A0A6G2XIV5-F1
#
_cell.length_a   1.000
_cell.length_b   1.000
_cell.length_c   1.000
_cell.angle_alpha   90.00
_cell.angle_beta   90.00
_cell.angle_gamma   90.00
#
_symmetry.space_group_name_H-M   'P 1'
#
loop_
_entity.id
_entity.type
_entity.pdbx_description
1 polymer ?
#
loop_
_entity_poly.entity_id
_entity_poly.type
_entity_poly.pdbx_seq_one_letter_code
_entity_poly.pdbx_strand_id
1 'polypeptide(L)'
;MDVDDDGIRPSTTSLTEEIEELVREGYFDGVVGRLSARFPNLPWHDVEDAVETAVVTVLKATSEGKVIDEPRGYLYAVALNELRKRAKSGGAAEYDAEIHGRAESSAEDEILGRELFRVIKRLVDKWESGRMRTITLLFLESASEGERLSLVEAARLASEILGEQVPMSSVGKTKERGLRRLAEQLGNLDREHISSTVK
;
A
#
# COMPACT_ATOMS: atom_id res chain seq x y z
N MET A 1 -32.06 34.44 31.72
CA MET A 1 -32.17 34.40 30.25
C MET A 1 -30.77 34.66 29.76
N ASP A 2 -30.09 33.61 29.31
CA ASP A 2 -29.35 33.57 28.05
C ASP A 2 -28.91 32.13 27.85
N VAL A 3 -29.23 31.64 26.66
CA VAL A 3 -29.09 30.27 26.18
C VAL A 3 -27.87 30.32 25.27
N ASP A 4 -26.73 29.81 25.71
CA ASP A 4 -25.59 29.52 24.84
C ASP A 4 -25.65 28.01 24.58
N ASP A 5 -26.50 27.61 23.63
CA ASP A 5 -26.21 27.48 22.20
C ASP A 5 -25.20 26.37 21.95
N ASP A 6 -25.78 25.29 21.43
CA ASP A 6 -25.19 23.99 21.24
C ASP A 6 -23.93 24.11 20.37
N GLY A 7 -22.80 23.67 20.92
CA GLY A 7 -21.64 23.32 20.12
C GLY A 7 -22.00 22.15 19.20
N ILE A 8 -22.56 22.48 18.03
CA ILE A 8 -22.80 21.58 16.90
C ILE A 8 -21.45 20.93 16.59
N ARG A 9 -21.29 19.69 17.04
CA ARG A 9 -20.18 18.83 16.66
C ARG A 9 -20.21 18.67 15.13
N PRO A 10 -19.06 18.67 14.44
CA PRO A 10 -19.01 18.51 13.00
C PRO A 10 -19.76 17.22 12.62
N SER A 11 -20.68 17.35 11.68
CA SER A 11 -21.44 16.25 11.11
C SER A 11 -20.46 15.17 10.66
N THR A 12 -20.49 14.01 11.32
CA THR A 12 -19.97 12.76 10.76
C THR A 12 -20.75 12.53 9.47
N THR A 13 -20.18 12.95 8.35
CA THR A 13 -20.63 12.57 7.01
C THR A 13 -20.77 11.06 7.02
N SER A 14 -21.95 10.56 6.67
CA SER A 14 -22.18 9.14 6.61
C SER A 14 -21.33 8.55 5.48
N LEU A 15 -20.79 7.34 5.65
CA LEU A 15 -20.00 6.69 4.59
C LEU A 15 -20.75 6.60 3.25
N THR A 16 -22.09 6.54 3.30
CA THR A 16 -22.94 6.61 2.12
C THR A 16 -22.74 7.92 1.36
N GLU A 17 -22.72 9.06 2.05
CA GLU A 17 -22.45 10.38 1.46
C GLU A 17 -21.02 10.46 0.91
N GLU A 18 -20.04 9.87 1.60
CA GLU A 18 -18.66 9.78 1.09
C GLU A 18 -18.59 8.93 -0.19
N ILE A 19 -19.30 7.80 -0.25
CA ILE A 19 -19.36 6.97 -1.48
C ILE A 19 -20.06 7.73 -2.61
N GLU A 20 -21.14 8.45 -2.34
CA GLU A 20 -21.81 9.31 -3.32
C GLU A 20 -20.88 10.41 -3.86
N GLU A 21 -20.06 10.98 -3.00
CA GLU A 21 -19.02 11.95 -3.40
C GLU A 21 -17.96 11.28 -4.29
N LEU A 22 -17.50 10.07 -3.96
CA LEU A 22 -16.57 9.30 -4.81
C LEU A 22 -17.17 8.98 -6.19
N VAL A 23 -18.48 8.70 -6.27
CA VAL A 23 -19.17 8.54 -7.57
C VAL A 23 -19.10 9.85 -8.35
N ARG A 24 -19.44 10.97 -7.71
CA ARG A 24 -19.46 12.29 -8.36
C ARG A 24 -18.09 12.73 -8.85
N GLU A 25 -17.03 12.38 -8.13
CA GLU A 25 -15.64 12.66 -8.49
C GLU A 25 -15.09 11.75 -9.61
N GLY A 26 -15.84 10.72 -10.06
CA GLY A 26 -15.32 9.74 -11.02
C GLY A 26 -14.20 8.88 -10.45
N TYR A 27 -14.15 8.70 -9.12
CA TYR A 27 -13.11 7.92 -8.45
C TYR A 27 -13.07 6.47 -8.96
N PHE A 28 -14.25 5.87 -9.18
CA PHE A 28 -14.37 4.48 -9.65
C PHE A 28 -13.79 4.28 -11.04
N ASP A 29 -14.03 5.20 -11.97
CA ASP A 29 -13.43 5.15 -13.31
C ASP A 29 -11.90 5.19 -13.22
N GLY A 30 -11.36 6.03 -12.32
CA GLY A 30 -9.93 6.08 -12.03
C GLY A 30 -9.40 4.78 -11.42
N VAL A 31 -10.16 4.12 -10.56
CA VAL A 31 -9.81 2.81 -10.00
C VAL A 31 -9.81 1.73 -11.08
N VAL A 32 -10.86 1.67 -11.90
CA VAL A 32 -10.96 0.74 -13.04
C VAL A 32 -9.78 0.96 -13.99
N GLY A 33 -9.50 2.20 -14.40
CA GLY A 33 -8.36 2.51 -15.27
C GLY A 33 -7.01 2.04 -14.70
N ARG A 34 -6.76 2.30 -13.41
CA ARG A 34 -5.52 1.83 -12.73
C ARG A 34 -5.44 0.30 -12.66
N LEU A 35 -6.56 -0.36 -12.38
CA LEU A 35 -6.60 -1.82 -12.28
C LEU A 35 -6.51 -2.48 -13.66
N SER A 36 -7.17 -1.96 -14.69
CA SER A 36 -7.05 -2.43 -16.07
C SER A 36 -5.63 -2.27 -16.60
N ALA A 37 -4.95 -1.15 -16.31
CA ALA A 37 -3.55 -0.97 -16.66
C ALA A 37 -2.64 -1.96 -15.94
N ARG A 38 -2.98 -2.33 -14.69
CA ARG A 38 -2.24 -3.31 -13.90
C ARG A 38 -2.49 -4.76 -14.31
N PHE A 39 -3.69 -5.07 -14.82
CA PHE A 39 -4.10 -6.40 -15.24
C PHE A 39 -4.53 -6.39 -16.72
N PRO A 40 -3.62 -6.09 -17.66
CA PRO A 40 -3.97 -5.87 -19.07
C PRO A 40 -4.54 -7.11 -19.77
N ASN A 41 -4.28 -8.30 -19.21
CA ASN A 41 -4.76 -9.57 -19.73
C ASN A 41 -6.14 -9.97 -19.19
N LEU A 42 -6.67 -9.25 -18.19
CA LEU A 42 -8.04 -9.46 -17.73
C LEU A 42 -9.00 -8.67 -18.63
N PRO A 43 -10.14 -9.26 -19.01
CA PRO A 43 -11.19 -8.52 -19.68
C PRO A 43 -11.60 -7.28 -18.88
N TRP A 44 -11.85 -6.16 -19.56
CA TRP A 44 -12.26 -4.91 -18.92
C TRP A 44 -13.48 -5.09 -17.98
N HIS A 45 -14.46 -5.89 -18.40
CA HIS A 45 -15.65 -6.18 -17.58
C HIS A 45 -15.32 -6.89 -16.27
N ASP A 46 -14.27 -7.73 -16.22
CA ASP A 46 -13.84 -8.38 -14.97
C ASP A 46 -13.28 -7.35 -13.98
N VAL A 47 -12.64 -6.29 -14.49
CA VAL A 47 -12.12 -5.18 -13.68
C VAL A 47 -13.27 -4.35 -13.12
N GLU A 48 -14.25 -4.00 -13.95
CA GLU A 48 -15.47 -3.29 -13.51
C GLU A 48 -16.22 -4.07 -12.43
N ASP A 49 -16.48 -5.37 -12.67
CA ASP A 49 -17.17 -6.22 -11.71
C ASP A 49 -16.44 -6.31 -10.37
N ALA A 50 -15.10 -6.30 -10.38
CA ALA A 50 -14.31 -6.35 -9.16
C ALA A 50 -14.41 -5.05 -8.35
N VAL A 51 -14.49 -3.90 -9.04
CA VAL A 51 -14.75 -2.60 -8.41
C VAL A 51 -16.17 -2.54 -7.87
N GLU A 52 -17.17 -3.01 -8.61
CA GLU A 52 -18.55 -3.13 -8.13
C GLU A 52 -18.64 -4.02 -6.87
N THR A 53 -17.99 -5.18 -6.91
CA THR A 53 -17.91 -6.10 -5.76
C THR A 53 -17.27 -5.42 -4.55
N ALA A 54 -16.26 -4.58 -4.78
CA ALA A 54 -15.62 -3.81 -3.71
C ALA A 54 -16.57 -2.81 -3.08
N VAL A 55 -17.33 -2.03 -3.87
CA VAL A 55 -18.36 -1.10 -3.37
C VAL A 55 -19.38 -1.83 -2.52
N VAL A 56 -19.95 -2.93 -3.03
CA VAL A 56 -20.93 -3.75 -2.29
C VAL A 56 -20.34 -4.27 -0.97
N THR A 57 -19.08 -4.70 -0.98
CA THR A 57 -18.38 -5.19 0.21
C THR A 57 -18.18 -4.11 1.26
N VAL A 58 -17.79 -2.89 0.83
CA VAL A 58 -17.63 -1.73 1.73
C VAL A 58 -18.96 -1.36 2.37
N LEU A 59 -20.03 -1.26 1.56
CA LEU A 59 -21.37 -0.94 2.05
C LEU A 59 -21.88 -1.99 3.04
N LYS A 60 -21.71 -3.28 2.71
CA LYS A 60 -22.10 -4.38 3.61
C LYS A 60 -21.35 -4.34 4.93
N ALA A 61 -20.02 -4.21 4.90
CA ALA A 61 -19.22 -4.17 6.12
C ALA A 61 -19.65 -3.02 7.05
N THR A 62 -20.03 -1.89 6.46
CA THR A 62 -20.50 -0.72 7.20
C THR A 62 -21.89 -0.93 7.79
N SER A 63 -22.79 -1.58 7.04
CA SER A 63 -24.11 -1.99 7.56
C SER A 63 -24.02 -2.95 8.75
N GLU A 64 -22.92 -3.70 8.85
CA GLU A 64 -22.60 -4.61 9.94
C GLU A 64 -21.87 -3.91 11.12
N GLY A 65 -21.72 -2.57 11.06
CA GLY A 65 -21.11 -1.76 12.11
C GLY A 65 -19.59 -1.67 12.07
N LYS A 66 -18.94 -2.09 10.96
CA LYS A 66 -17.50 -1.91 10.79
C LYS A 66 -17.19 -0.43 10.50
N VAL A 67 -16.30 0.15 11.30
CA VAL A 67 -15.74 1.48 11.03
C VAL A 67 -14.61 1.36 10.01
N ILE A 68 -14.65 2.18 8.96
CA ILE A 68 -13.65 2.23 7.90
C ILE A 68 -13.07 3.64 7.87
N ASP A 69 -11.86 3.81 8.41
CA ASP A 69 -11.23 5.13 8.55
C ASP A 69 -10.76 5.72 7.20
N GLU A 70 -10.45 4.86 6.22
CA GLU A 70 -9.98 5.26 4.89
C GLU A 70 -10.74 4.51 3.77
N PRO A 71 -11.91 5.00 3.35
CA PRO A 71 -12.77 4.31 2.37
C PRO A 71 -12.11 4.10 1.02
N ARG A 72 -11.38 5.10 0.51
CA ARG A 72 -10.69 5.05 -0.79
C ARG A 72 -9.69 3.89 -0.85
N GLY A 73 -8.79 3.85 0.14
CA GLY A 73 -7.77 2.81 0.27
C GLY A 73 -8.37 1.43 0.50
N TYR A 74 -9.38 1.34 1.38
CA TYR A 74 -10.08 0.09 1.64
C TYR A 74 -10.77 -0.45 0.38
N LEU A 75 -11.46 0.39 -0.39
CA LEU A 75 -12.14 0.01 -1.62
C LEU A 75 -11.17 -0.49 -2.69
N TYR A 76 -10.07 0.23 -2.91
CA TYR A 76 -9.02 -0.19 -3.84
C TYR A 76 -8.43 -1.55 -3.44
N ALA A 77 -8.18 -1.75 -2.14
CA ALA A 77 -7.65 -3.00 -1.62
C ALA A 77 -8.61 -4.19 -1.83
N VAL A 78 -9.92 -3.98 -1.62
CA VAL A 78 -10.92 -5.02 -1.87
C VAL A 78 -10.99 -5.35 -3.37
N ALA A 79 -11.07 -4.33 -4.24
CA ALA A 79 -11.12 -4.54 -5.69
C ALA A 79 -9.89 -5.30 -6.21
N LEU A 80 -8.70 -4.91 -5.74
CA LEU A 80 -7.44 -5.59 -6.07
C LEU A 80 -7.44 -7.06 -5.62
N ASN A 81 -7.96 -7.34 -4.43
CA ASN A 81 -8.02 -8.71 -3.91
C ASN A 81 -9.02 -9.56 -4.69
N GLU A 82 -10.16 -9.00 -5.11
CA GLU A 82 -11.12 -9.70 -5.97
C GLU A 82 -10.52 -10.00 -7.35
N LEU A 83 -9.81 -9.06 -7.97
CA LEU A 83 -9.13 -9.33 -9.24
C LEU A 83 -8.05 -10.41 -9.12
N ARG A 84 -7.27 -10.39 -8.03
CA ARG A 84 -6.30 -11.46 -7.77
C ARG A 84 -6.94 -12.83 -7.65
N LYS A 85 -8.12 -12.92 -7.00
CA LYS A 85 -8.88 -14.17 -6.92
C LYS A 85 -9.32 -14.62 -8.31
N ARG A 86 -9.90 -13.72 -9.11
CA ARG A 86 -10.36 -14.00 -10.48
C ARG A 86 -9.21 -14.47 -11.37
N ALA A 87 -8.07 -13.77 -11.34
CA ALA A 87 -6.86 -14.15 -12.05
C ALA A 87 -6.38 -15.55 -11.63
N LYS A 88 -6.40 -15.86 -10.33
CA LYS A 88 -6.00 -17.19 -9.85
C LYS A 88 -6.96 -18.30 -10.28
N SER A 89 -8.28 -18.04 -10.29
CA SER A 89 -9.29 -19.03 -10.69
C SER A 89 -9.37 -19.27 -12.20
N GLY A 90 -8.98 -18.29 -13.02
CA GLY A 90 -9.00 -18.38 -14.49
C GLY A 90 -7.88 -19.23 -15.10
N GLY A 91 -7.14 -20.02 -14.31
CA GLY A 91 -5.97 -20.78 -14.79
C GLY A 91 -4.70 -19.94 -14.96
N ALA A 92 -4.77 -18.64 -14.64
CA ALA A 92 -3.65 -17.71 -14.60
C ALA A 92 -2.82 -17.87 -13.31
N ALA A 93 -2.56 -19.11 -12.87
CA ALA A 93 -1.83 -19.40 -11.64
C ALA A 93 -0.33 -19.01 -11.69
N GLU A 94 0.22 -18.72 -12.87
CA GLU A 94 1.58 -18.17 -13.06
C GLU A 94 1.64 -16.62 -12.99
N TYR A 95 0.50 -15.93 -12.95
CA TYR A 95 0.44 -14.48 -13.12
C TYR A 95 0.90 -13.68 -11.91
N ASP A 96 1.02 -14.32 -10.74
CA ASP A 96 1.55 -13.67 -9.54
C ASP A 96 3.06 -13.39 -9.68
N ALA A 97 3.73 -13.84 -10.75
CA ALA A 97 5.12 -13.51 -11.08
C ALA A 97 5.28 -12.40 -12.15
N GLU A 98 4.37 -12.32 -13.13
CA GLU A 98 4.48 -11.41 -14.28
C GLU A 98 3.72 -10.08 -14.13
N ILE A 99 2.77 -9.96 -13.18
CA ILE A 99 2.06 -8.69 -12.91
C ILE A 99 2.92 -7.71 -12.06
N HIS A 100 4.21 -7.66 -12.37
CA HIS A 100 5.06 -6.48 -12.21
C HIS A 100 5.48 -5.92 -13.58
N GLY A 101 4.73 -6.23 -14.64
CA GLY A 101 4.77 -5.47 -15.89
C GLY A 101 4.46 -4.01 -15.56
N ARG A 102 5.53 -3.21 -15.43
CA ARG A 102 5.54 -1.76 -15.31
C ARG A 102 4.48 -1.23 -16.29
N ALA A 103 3.36 -0.71 -15.78
CA ALA A 103 2.73 0.41 -16.48
C ALA A 103 3.88 1.39 -16.75
N GLU A 104 4.12 1.77 -18.01
CA GLU A 104 5.24 2.63 -18.39
C GLU A 104 5.34 3.78 -17.40
N SER A 105 6.28 3.69 -16.46
CA SER A 105 6.47 4.73 -15.46
C SER A 105 6.93 5.93 -16.25
N SER A 106 6.23 7.05 -16.09
CA SER A 106 6.73 8.29 -16.65
C SER A 106 8.14 8.55 -16.10
N ALA A 107 8.99 9.26 -16.85
CA ALA A 107 10.31 9.63 -16.35
C ALA A 107 10.22 10.39 -15.00
N GLU A 108 9.11 11.09 -14.77
CA GLU A 108 8.80 11.78 -13.51
C GLU A 108 8.58 10.80 -12.36
N ASP A 109 7.82 9.71 -12.58
CA ASP A 109 7.59 8.67 -11.58
C ASP A 109 8.88 7.96 -11.19
N GLU A 110 9.78 7.71 -12.15
CA GLU A 110 11.08 7.10 -11.87
C GLU A 110 12.01 8.01 -11.06
N ILE A 111 11.96 9.32 -11.31
CA ILE A 111 12.70 10.31 -10.51
C ILE A 111 12.13 10.36 -9.09
N LEU A 112 10.80 10.46 -8.96
CA LEU A 112 10.12 10.51 -7.67
C LEU A 112 10.40 9.25 -6.86
N GLY A 113 10.34 8.07 -7.48
CA GLY A 113 10.66 6.80 -6.84
C GLY A 113 12.10 6.75 -6.30
N ARG A 114 13.07 7.26 -7.07
CA ARG A 114 14.48 7.34 -6.62
C ARG A 114 14.67 8.31 -5.47
N GLU A 115 14.04 9.48 -5.49
CA GLU A 115 14.11 10.43 -4.38
C GLU A 115 13.46 9.86 -3.11
N LEU A 116 12.28 9.25 -3.24
CA LEU A 116 11.60 8.59 -2.13
C LEU A 116 12.46 7.48 -1.53
N PHE A 117 13.06 6.64 -2.37
CA PHE A 117 13.98 5.60 -1.92
C PHE A 117 15.18 6.18 -1.15
N ARG A 118 15.78 7.29 -1.60
CA ARG A 118 16.87 7.96 -0.84
C ARG A 118 16.41 8.50 0.51
N VAL A 119 15.19 9.02 0.62
CA VAL A 119 14.61 9.44 1.90
C VAL A 119 14.46 8.24 2.83
N ILE A 120 13.84 7.16 2.35
CA ILE A 120 13.64 5.92 3.11
C ILE A 120 14.99 5.34 3.57
N LYS A 121 15.97 5.23 2.67
CA LYS A 121 17.31 4.71 2.99
C LYS A 121 17.96 5.50 4.14
N ARG A 122 17.90 6.84 4.10
CA ARG A 122 18.41 7.69 5.20
C ARG A 122 17.71 7.48 6.54
N LEU A 123 16.44 7.09 6.56
CA LEU A 123 15.74 6.75 7.80
C LEU A 123 16.23 5.43 8.36
N VAL A 124 16.36 4.43 7.50
CA VAL A 124 16.81 3.08 7.86
C VAL A 124 18.28 3.07 8.28
N ASP A 125 19.13 3.90 7.67
CA ASP A 125 20.55 4.04 8.02
C ASP A 125 20.79 4.45 9.48
N LYS A 126 19.88 5.24 10.06
CA LYS A 126 19.93 5.72 11.44
C LYS A 126 19.54 4.67 12.47
N TRP A 127 19.09 3.48 12.06
CA TRP A 127 18.69 2.45 13.01
C TRP A 127 19.91 1.84 13.71
N GLU A 128 19.79 1.69 15.03
CA GLU A 128 20.86 1.11 15.87
C GLU A 128 21.14 -0.36 15.57
N SER A 129 20.10 -1.13 15.20
CA SER A 129 20.24 -2.55 14.90
C SER A 129 20.81 -2.76 13.49
N GLY A 130 22.12 -3.02 13.41
CA GLY A 130 22.83 -3.29 12.15
C GLY A 130 22.20 -4.43 11.34
N ARG A 131 21.79 -5.52 12.01
CA ARG A 131 21.12 -6.68 11.35
C ARG A 131 19.77 -6.30 10.74
N MET A 132 18.92 -5.59 11.50
CA MET A 132 17.61 -5.16 10.99
C MET A 132 17.74 -4.16 9.86
N ARG A 133 18.62 -3.16 10.02
CA ARG A 133 18.97 -2.20 8.97
C ARG A 133 19.38 -2.90 7.68
N THR A 134 20.36 -3.80 7.75
CA THR A 134 20.90 -4.50 6.58
C THR A 134 19.83 -5.32 5.87
N ILE A 135 19.08 -6.14 6.61
CA ILE A 135 18.02 -6.97 6.03
C ILE A 135 16.94 -6.10 5.39
N THR A 136 16.50 -5.03 6.06
CA THR A 136 15.48 -4.14 5.51
C THR A 136 15.96 -3.43 4.25
N LEU A 137 17.20 -2.93 4.23
CA LEU A 137 17.78 -2.28 3.03
C LEU A 137 17.86 -3.23 1.85
N LEU A 138 18.30 -4.49 2.05
CA LEU A 138 18.32 -5.48 0.97
C LEU A 138 16.95 -5.64 0.29
N PHE A 139 15.87 -5.74 1.06
CA PHE A 139 14.53 -5.85 0.49
C PHE A 139 14.06 -4.57 -0.20
N LEU A 140 14.41 -3.40 0.34
CA LEU A 140 14.05 -2.12 -0.27
C LEU A 140 14.83 -1.86 -1.56
N GLU A 141 16.11 -2.22 -1.61
CA GLU A 141 16.99 -2.11 -2.78
C GLU A 141 16.45 -3.00 -3.91
N SER A 142 16.25 -4.30 -3.65
CA SER A 142 15.66 -5.20 -4.65
C SER A 142 14.28 -4.72 -5.13
N ALA A 143 13.42 -4.26 -4.21
CA ALA A 143 12.12 -3.71 -4.59
C ALA A 143 12.24 -2.44 -5.47
N SER A 144 13.23 -1.58 -5.21
CA SER A 144 13.47 -0.37 -6.01
C SER A 144 14.01 -0.69 -7.41
N GLU A 145 14.68 -1.83 -7.56
CA GLU A 145 15.20 -2.35 -8.83
C GLU A 145 14.15 -3.18 -9.58
N GLY A 146 12.97 -3.38 -9.00
CA GLY A 146 11.91 -4.23 -9.56
C GLY A 146 12.20 -5.73 -9.43
N GLU A 147 13.21 -6.10 -8.65
CA GLU A 147 13.63 -7.48 -8.42
C GLU A 147 12.97 -8.08 -7.18
N ARG A 148 12.76 -9.40 -7.23
CA ARG A 148 12.27 -10.16 -6.08
C ARG A 148 13.43 -10.79 -5.33
N LEU A 149 13.62 -10.38 -4.09
CA LEU A 149 14.60 -11.01 -3.21
C LEU A 149 13.97 -12.15 -2.42
N SER A 150 14.42 -13.38 -2.65
CA SER A 150 13.97 -14.51 -1.83
C SER A 150 14.55 -14.45 -0.41
N LEU A 151 13.90 -15.14 0.54
CA LEU A 151 14.42 -15.22 1.93
C LEU A 151 15.78 -15.91 2.01
N VAL A 152 16.06 -16.84 1.10
CA VAL A 152 17.33 -17.56 1.02
C VAL A 152 18.45 -16.63 0.55
N GLU A 153 18.21 -15.87 -0.53
CA GLU A 153 19.16 -14.89 -1.04
C GLU A 153 19.41 -13.78 -0.02
N ALA A 154 18.35 -13.25 0.60
CA ALA A 154 18.46 -12.26 1.65
C ALA A 154 19.29 -12.78 2.84
N ALA A 155 19.12 -14.04 3.25
CA ALA A 155 19.93 -14.64 4.31
C ALA A 155 21.41 -14.74 3.92
N ARG A 156 21.69 -15.16 2.68
CA ARG A 156 23.05 -15.26 2.14
C ARG A 156 23.73 -13.88 2.10
N LEU A 157 23.08 -12.90 1.47
CA LEU A 157 23.60 -11.53 1.33
C LEU A 157 23.76 -10.85 2.69
N ALA A 158 22.79 -10.99 3.59
CA ALA A 158 22.91 -10.44 4.93
C ALA A 158 24.08 -11.08 5.71
N SER A 159 24.32 -12.38 5.53
CA SER A 159 25.46 -13.05 6.18
C SER A 159 26.80 -12.55 5.65
N GLU A 160 26.88 -12.34 4.34
CA GLU A 160 28.06 -11.78 3.65
C GLU A 160 28.37 -10.36 4.15
N ILE A 161 27.36 -9.49 4.22
CA ILE A 161 27.51 -8.10 4.65
C ILE A 161 27.83 -7.98 6.14
N LEU A 162 27.18 -8.78 6.99
CA LEU A 162 27.34 -8.68 8.44
C LEU A 162 28.55 -9.46 8.98
N GLY A 163 29.15 -10.34 8.17
CA GLY A 163 30.25 -11.21 8.60
C GLY A 163 29.85 -12.27 9.64
N GLU A 164 28.55 -12.57 9.75
CA GLU A 164 28.00 -13.57 10.67
C GLU A 164 26.93 -14.42 9.97
N GLN A 165 26.68 -15.63 10.47
CA GLN A 165 25.63 -16.47 9.91
C GLN A 165 24.25 -15.92 10.29
N VAL A 166 23.43 -15.56 9.29
CA VAL A 166 22.05 -15.12 9.46
C VAL A 166 21.09 -16.27 9.10
N PRO A 167 20.36 -16.86 10.07
CA PRO A 167 19.40 -17.92 9.76
C PRO A 167 18.25 -17.39 8.91
N MET A 168 17.88 -18.13 7.86
CA MET A 168 16.73 -17.80 6.98
C MET A 168 15.43 -17.55 7.77
N SER A 169 15.18 -18.35 8.82
CA SER A 169 14.02 -18.21 9.70
C SER A 169 13.95 -16.87 10.43
N SER A 170 15.11 -16.23 10.66
CA SER A 170 15.21 -14.91 11.30
C SER A 170 15.00 -13.75 10.32
N VAL A 171 15.27 -13.97 9.03
CA VAL A 171 15.17 -12.95 7.98
C VAL A 171 13.73 -12.50 7.81
N GLY A 172 12.77 -13.42 7.69
CA GLY A 172 11.35 -13.09 7.52
C GLY A 172 10.81 -12.22 8.66
N LYS A 173 11.06 -12.62 9.92
CA LYS A 173 10.65 -11.87 11.11
C LYS A 173 11.35 -10.50 11.19
N THR A 174 12.60 -10.42 10.77
CA THR A 174 13.35 -9.16 10.80
C THR A 174 12.90 -8.21 9.70
N LYS A 175 12.61 -8.72 8.50
CA LYS A 175 11.97 -7.98 7.41
C LYS A 175 10.65 -7.37 7.87
N GLU A 176 9.76 -8.18 8.43
CA GLU A 176 8.45 -7.72 8.89
C GLU A 176 8.56 -6.61 9.95
N ARG A 177 9.42 -6.80 10.96
CA ARG A 177 9.67 -5.79 12.00
C ARG A 177 10.25 -4.50 11.42
N GLY A 178 11.21 -4.61 10.49
CA GLY A 178 11.79 -3.46 9.83
C GLY A 178 10.76 -2.68 9.01
N LEU A 179 9.95 -3.37 8.19
CA LEU A 179 8.90 -2.72 7.40
C LEU A 179 7.84 -2.07 8.27
N ARG A 180 7.42 -2.70 9.37
CA ARG A 180 6.50 -2.10 10.35
C ARG A 180 7.08 -0.83 10.96
N ARG A 181 8.32 -0.88 11.44
CA ARG A 181 9.03 0.29 11.99
C ARG A 181 9.16 1.41 10.96
N LEU A 182 9.46 1.07 9.72
CA LEU A 182 9.55 2.06 8.64
C LEU A 182 8.19 2.72 8.39
N ALA A 183 7.10 1.95 8.34
CA ALA A 183 5.75 2.48 8.19
C ALA A 183 5.38 3.45 9.34
N GLU A 184 5.70 3.09 10.58
CA GLU A 184 5.52 3.97 11.75
C GLU A 184 6.32 5.28 11.61
N GLN A 185 7.58 5.22 11.15
CA GLN A 185 8.41 6.41 10.94
C GLN A 185 7.88 7.31 9.82
N LEU A 186 7.43 6.73 8.71
CA LEU A 186 6.85 7.48 7.60
C LEU A 186 5.53 8.15 8.02
N GLY A 187 4.68 7.46 8.78
CA GLY A 187 3.45 8.06 9.33
C GLY A 187 3.69 9.17 10.35
N ASN A 188 4.87 9.23 10.97
CA ASN A 188 5.24 10.37 11.84
C ASN A 188 5.72 11.57 11.03
N LEU A 189 6.47 11.35 9.94
CA LEU A 189 6.95 12.43 9.06
C LEU A 189 5.80 13.20 8.39
N ASP A 190 4.75 12.47 7.99
CA ASP A 190 3.57 13.06 7.37
C ASP A 190 2.82 13.98 8.35
N ARG A 191 2.66 13.52 9.60
CA ARG A 191 2.04 14.32 10.68
C ARG A 191 2.84 15.58 11.02
N GLU A 192 4.17 15.51 11.02
CA GLU A 192 5.04 16.67 11.27
C GLU A 192 4.94 17.72 10.14
N HIS A 193 4.89 17.28 8.87
CA HIS A 193 4.73 18.19 7.73
C HIS A 193 3.37 18.89 7.75
N ILE A 194 2.29 18.16 8.02
CA ILE A 194 0.94 18.72 8.12
C ILE A 194 0.87 19.76 9.25
N SER A 195 1.46 19.47 10.42
CA SER A 195 1.47 20.41 11.55
C SER A 195 2.28 21.69 11.30
N SER A 196 3.30 21.63 10.44
CA SER A 196 4.14 22.79 10.09
C SER A 196 3.51 23.75 9.08
N THR A 197 2.59 23.25 8.24
CA THR A 197 1.94 24.04 7.18
C THR A 197 0.70 24.81 7.67
N VAL A 198 0.13 24.42 8.82
CA VAL A 198 -1.12 24.99 9.39
C VAL A 198 -0.82 26.09 10.43
N LYS A 199 0.43 26.56 10.54
CA LYS A 199 0.84 27.70 11.39
C LYS A 199 1.18 28.91 10.54
#